data_AF-A0A7K5NG11-F1
#
_entry.id   AF-A0A7K5NG11-F1
#
_cell.length_a   1.000
_cell.length_b   1.000
_cell.length_c   1.000
_cell.angle_alpha   90.00
_cell.angle_beta   90.00
_cell.angle_gamma   90.00
#
_symmetry.space_group_name_H-M   'P 1'
#
loop_
_entity.id
_entity.type
_entity.pdbx_description
1 polymer ?
#
loop_
_entity_poly.entity_id
_entity_poly.type
_entity_poly.pdbx_seq_one_letter_code
_entity_poly.pdbx_strand_id
1 'polypeptide(L)'
;MPKRSCPFGEAAPLQLKTRVGLRELSRGVRGEEYRREVFERTRRLLFRGAQAYMEGAWPAGPAATCAVSRSPEPAAEAPESGAGRGWSGQLLIGHDGKLLRRPVATGKAPPVGVSKACSSCVRTADVKEACTQCERFVCQSCSRLCGCCNAVTCSLCSTIDYGDVGEQVLCNGCSIFQV
;
A
#
# COMPACT_ATOMS: atom_id res chain seq x y z
N MET A 1 -12.76 -43.70 37.09
CA MET A 1 -13.87 -42.79 36.68
C MET A 1 -13.59 -42.29 35.28
N PRO A 2 -14.53 -42.38 34.33
CA PRO A 2 -14.34 -41.83 33.00
C PRO A 2 -14.26 -40.31 33.09
N LYS A 3 -13.22 -39.70 32.50
CA LYS A 3 -13.14 -38.24 32.38
C LYS A 3 -14.31 -37.77 31.50
N ARG A 4 -15.00 -36.71 31.92
CA ARG A 4 -16.08 -36.09 31.15
C ARG A 4 -15.51 -35.63 29.80
N SER A 5 -16.28 -35.80 28.72
CA SER A 5 -15.92 -35.28 27.40
C SER A 5 -15.72 -33.77 27.46
N CYS A 6 -14.74 -33.26 26.71
CA CYS A 6 -14.44 -31.83 26.66
C CYS A 6 -15.66 -31.07 26.09
N PRO A 7 -16.24 -30.11 26.82
CA PRO A 7 -17.40 -29.33 26.35
C PRO A 7 -17.04 -28.37 25.21
N PHE A 8 -15.75 -28.13 24.97
CA PHE A 8 -15.22 -27.26 23.92
C PHE A 8 -14.66 -28.08 22.76
N GLY A 9 -15.38 -29.11 22.31
CA GLY A 9 -14.96 -29.97 21.18
C GLY A 9 -14.73 -29.19 19.87
N GLU A 10 -14.61 -29.90 18.75
CA GLU A 10 -14.30 -29.39 17.39
C GLU A 10 -15.14 -28.16 16.92
N ALA A 11 -16.28 -27.89 17.55
CA ALA A 11 -17.17 -26.76 17.23
C ALA A 11 -16.95 -25.50 18.10
N ALA A 12 -15.99 -25.48 19.03
CA ALA A 12 -15.71 -24.29 19.82
C ALA A 12 -15.11 -23.20 18.92
N PRO A 13 -15.67 -21.97 18.87
CA PRO A 13 -15.13 -20.91 18.05
C PRO A 13 -13.67 -20.64 18.45
N LEU A 14 -12.77 -20.72 17.47
CA LEU A 14 -11.37 -20.39 17.66
C LEU A 14 -11.28 -18.98 18.26
N GLN A 15 -10.76 -18.89 19.49
CA GLN A 15 -10.49 -17.61 20.14
C GLN A 15 -9.33 -16.92 19.44
N LEU A 16 -9.64 -16.22 18.35
CA LEU A 16 -8.66 -15.47 17.57
C LEU A 16 -8.54 -14.05 18.13
N LYS A 17 -7.30 -13.59 18.31
CA LYS A 17 -7.03 -12.19 18.63
C LYS A 17 -7.29 -11.34 17.39
N THR A 18 -8.36 -10.54 17.41
CA THR A 18 -8.59 -9.53 16.37
C THR A 18 -7.75 -8.30 16.68
N ARG A 19 -6.96 -7.86 15.70
CA ARG A 19 -6.26 -6.57 15.80
C ARG A 19 -7.27 -5.45 15.66
N VAL A 20 -7.45 -4.66 16.72
CA VAL A 20 -8.30 -3.47 16.71
C VAL A 20 -7.44 -2.26 16.35
N GLY A 21 -7.79 -1.55 15.28
CA GLY A 21 -7.12 -0.34 14.84
C GLY A 21 -7.91 0.94 15.16
N LEU A 22 -7.34 2.07 14.77
CA LEU A 22 -7.92 3.40 15.02
C LEU A 22 -9.29 3.60 14.36
N ARG A 23 -9.50 2.93 13.22
CA ARG A 23 -10.76 2.97 12.47
C ARG A 23 -11.86 2.21 13.21
N GLU A 24 -11.53 1.07 13.80
CA GLU A 24 -12.42 0.27 14.62
C GLU A 24 -12.76 1.01 15.91
N LEU A 25 -11.77 1.66 16.53
CA LEU A 25 -11.97 2.49 17.73
C LEU A 25 -12.92 3.67 17.47
N SER A 26 -12.79 4.36 16.33
CA SER A 26 -13.67 5.48 15.98
C SER A 26 -15.11 5.07 15.64
N ARG A 27 -15.34 3.79 15.36
CA ARG A 27 -16.67 3.19 15.14
C ARG A 27 -17.17 2.38 16.34
N GLY A 28 -16.39 2.31 17.42
CA GLY A 28 -16.72 1.54 18.61
C GLY A 28 -17.78 2.23 19.49
N VAL A 29 -18.08 1.62 20.63
CA VAL A 29 -19.12 2.08 21.57
C VAL A 29 -18.92 3.53 22.02
N ARG A 30 -17.66 3.95 22.25
CA ARG A 30 -17.29 5.33 22.58
C ARG A 30 -16.80 6.14 21.37
N GLY A 31 -17.18 5.73 20.17
CA GLY A 31 -16.68 6.32 18.92
C GLY A 31 -17.05 7.79 18.71
N GLU A 32 -18.18 8.25 19.26
CA GLU A 32 -18.58 9.67 19.23
C GLU A 32 -17.59 10.55 20.01
N GLU A 33 -17.36 10.19 21.27
CA GLU A 33 -16.45 10.92 22.16
C GLU A 33 -15.03 10.94 21.60
N TYR A 34 -14.55 9.80 21.13
CA TYR A 34 -13.21 9.69 20.54
C TYR A 34 -13.05 10.57 19.29
N ARG A 35 -14.03 10.57 18.37
CA ARG A 35 -13.99 11.42 17.17
C ARG A 35 -14.02 12.91 17.54
N ARG A 36 -14.80 13.29 18.54
CA ARG A 36 -14.85 14.68 19.04
C ARG A 36 -13.51 15.11 19.61
N GLU A 37 -12.86 14.24 20.37
CA GLU A 37 -11.53 14.51 20.95
C GLU A 37 -10.46 14.71 19.86
N VAL A 38 -10.48 13.85 18.83
CA VAL A 38 -9.61 13.97 17.65
C VAL A 38 -9.87 15.28 16.91
N PHE A 39 -11.14 15.64 16.72
CA PHE A 39 -11.52 16.89 16.08
C PHE A 39 -11.00 18.10 16.85
N GLU A 40 -11.26 18.18 18.16
CA GLU A 40 -10.82 19.31 19.00
C GLU A 40 -9.30 19.41 19.11
N ARG A 41 -8.59 18.28 19.13
CA ARG A 41 -7.13 18.27 19.06
C ARG A 41 -6.63 18.82 17.72
N THR A 42 -7.21 18.36 16.61
CA THR A 42 -6.84 18.80 15.26
C THR A 42 -7.13 20.28 15.08
N ARG A 43 -8.31 20.74 15.52
CA ARG A 43 -8.71 22.15 15.54
C ARG A 43 -7.67 23.00 16.26
N ARG A 44 -7.34 22.65 17.50
CA ARG A 44 -6.34 23.39 18.30
C ARG A 44 -4.97 23.46 17.62
N LEU A 45 -4.52 22.35 17.03
CA LEU A 45 -3.25 22.33 16.29
C LEU A 45 -3.27 23.26 15.08
N LEU A 46 -4.34 23.26 14.30
CA LEU A 46 -4.48 24.11 13.12
C LEU A 46 -4.51 25.60 13.49
N PHE A 47 -5.31 25.98 14.50
CA PHE A 47 -5.38 27.37 14.95
C PHE A 47 -4.06 27.84 15.56
N ARG A 48 -3.38 27.00 16.34
CA ARG A 48 -2.06 27.32 16.89
C ARG A 48 -1.01 27.50 15.80
N GLY A 49 -1.04 26.65 14.77
CA GLY A 49 -0.14 26.77 13.62
C GLY A 49 -0.38 28.05 12.81
N ALA A 50 -1.64 28.41 12.58
CA ALA A 50 -2.01 29.66 11.93
C ALA A 50 -1.57 30.89 12.74
N GLN A 51 -1.75 30.85 14.07
CA GLN A 51 -1.30 31.90 14.98
C GLN A 51 0.24 32.06 14.93
N ALA A 52 0.99 30.96 15.03
CA ALA A 52 2.45 31.00 14.95
C ALA A 52 2.97 31.54 13.60
N TYR A 53 2.24 31.26 12.51
CA TYR A 53 2.53 31.83 11.19
C TYR A 53 2.30 33.35 11.14
N MET A 54 1.17 33.82 11.69
CA MET A 54 0.83 35.25 11.76
C MET A 54 1.77 36.04 12.68
N GLU A 55 2.23 35.42 13.77
CA GLU A 55 3.15 36.03 14.75
C GLU A 55 4.62 36.04 14.28
N GLY A 56 4.91 35.56 13.07
CA GLY A 56 6.28 35.51 12.53
C GLY A 56 7.24 34.63 13.34
N ALA A 57 6.70 33.83 14.27
CA ALA A 57 7.47 32.91 15.11
C ALA A 57 7.98 31.68 14.32
N TRP A 58 7.53 31.53 13.06
CA TRP A 58 8.09 30.56 12.14
C TRP A 58 9.40 31.11 11.55
N PRO A 59 10.56 30.47 11.76
CA PRO A 59 11.81 30.96 11.19
C PRO A 59 11.67 31.02 9.66
N ALA A 60 11.71 32.23 9.13
CA ALA A 60 11.70 32.49 7.71
C ALA A 60 12.93 31.81 7.08
N GLY A 61 12.72 30.71 6.35
CA GLY A 61 13.60 30.35 5.26
C GLY A 61 13.60 31.48 4.22
N PRO A 62 14.67 31.63 3.41
CA PRO A 62 14.87 32.82 2.58
C PRO A 62 13.66 33.08 1.67
N ALA A 63 13.21 34.34 1.68
CA ALA A 63 12.02 34.85 1.05
C ALA A 63 11.87 34.39 -0.41
N ALA A 64 10.89 33.51 -0.66
CA ALA A 64 10.30 33.39 -1.98
C ALA A 64 9.22 34.46 -2.09
N THR A 65 9.59 35.60 -2.67
CA THR A 65 8.69 36.68 -3.08
C THR A 65 7.57 36.11 -3.96
N CYS A 66 6.37 35.96 -3.39
CA CYS A 66 5.17 35.67 -4.17
C CYS A 66 4.74 36.96 -4.88
N ALA A 67 5.29 37.22 -6.06
CA ALA A 67 4.79 38.27 -6.94
C ALA A 67 3.40 37.87 -7.47
N VAL A 68 2.36 38.41 -6.84
CA VAL A 68 1.02 38.50 -7.42
C VAL A 68 1.08 39.59 -8.48
N SER A 69 1.24 39.22 -9.75
CA SER A 69 1.11 40.14 -10.87
C SER A 69 -0.13 39.77 -11.68
N ARG A 70 -1.08 40.69 -11.70
CA ARG A 70 -2.31 40.67 -12.51
C ARG A 70 -1.93 40.59 -14.00
N SER A 71 -2.68 39.77 -14.73
CA SER A 71 -2.66 39.64 -16.19
C SER A 71 -2.99 40.97 -16.88
N PRO A 72 -2.53 41.14 -18.14
CA PRO A 72 -3.50 41.17 -19.25
C PRO A 72 -3.10 40.26 -20.43
N GLU A 73 -4.10 39.58 -21.00
CA GLU A 73 -4.13 38.84 -22.28
C GLU A 73 -4.32 39.80 -23.50
N PRO A 74 -4.34 39.35 -24.79
CA PRO A 74 -3.78 38.14 -25.45
C PRO A 74 -3.09 38.43 -26.82
N ALA A 75 -2.26 37.50 -27.35
CA ALA A 75 -2.15 37.21 -28.79
C ALA A 75 -1.23 36.00 -29.12
N ALA A 76 -1.77 35.08 -29.91
CA ALA A 76 -1.13 34.13 -30.86
C ALA A 76 -0.43 32.83 -30.37
N GLU A 77 -1.21 31.74 -30.45
CA GLU A 77 -0.93 30.40 -31.07
C GLU A 77 0.15 29.41 -30.53
N ALA A 78 -0.37 28.39 -29.81
CA ALA A 78 -0.04 26.94 -29.77
C ALA A 78 1.30 26.39 -29.16
N PRO A 79 1.39 25.07 -28.82
CA PRO A 79 0.57 24.29 -27.89
C PRO A 79 1.42 23.62 -26.76
N GLU A 80 0.73 23.10 -25.73
CA GLU A 80 1.18 22.04 -24.80
C GLU A 80 2.39 22.30 -23.87
N SER A 81 2.13 22.42 -22.56
CA SER A 81 2.66 21.48 -21.56
C SER A 81 2.18 21.87 -20.16
N GLY A 82 1.14 21.16 -19.70
CA GLY A 82 0.74 21.16 -18.30
C GLY A 82 1.74 20.37 -17.46
N ALA A 83 2.94 20.93 -17.23
CA ALA A 83 3.89 20.34 -16.29
C ALA A 83 3.39 20.62 -14.86
N GLY A 84 2.64 19.65 -14.33
CA GLY A 84 2.24 19.61 -12.94
C GLY A 84 3.43 19.91 -12.03
N ARG A 85 3.22 20.84 -11.09
CA ARG A 85 4.16 21.21 -10.04
C ARG A 85 4.66 19.96 -9.33
N GLY A 86 5.80 19.43 -9.79
CA GLY A 86 6.51 18.35 -9.13
C GLY A 86 6.91 18.79 -7.73
N TRP A 87 6.80 17.89 -6.76
CA TRP A 87 7.14 18.12 -5.35
C TRP A 87 8.61 18.51 -5.16
N SER A 88 8.94 19.77 -5.44
CA SER A 88 10.28 20.36 -5.33
C SER A 88 10.64 20.79 -3.89
N GLY A 89 9.91 20.30 -2.89
CA GLY A 89 10.01 20.74 -1.50
C GLY A 89 10.45 19.69 -0.48
N GLN A 90 10.56 18.40 -0.85
CA GLN A 90 10.88 17.38 0.14
C GLN A 90 12.36 17.41 0.51
N LEU A 91 12.64 17.67 1.80
CA LEU A 91 13.97 17.65 2.40
C LEU A 91 14.30 16.24 2.92
N LEU A 92 15.57 15.84 2.84
CA LEU A 92 16.12 14.61 3.40
C LEU A 92 16.89 14.93 4.69
N ILE A 93 16.80 14.06 5.70
CA ILE A 93 17.61 14.19 6.92
C ILE A 93 18.98 13.58 6.62
N GLY A 94 20.02 14.40 6.70
CA GLY A 94 21.41 14.00 6.58
C GLY A 94 21.87 13.16 7.78
N HIS A 95 22.98 12.45 7.62
CA HIS A 95 23.59 11.66 8.70
C HIS A 95 24.03 12.53 9.90
N ASP A 96 24.20 13.83 9.68
CA ASP A 96 24.46 14.88 10.68
C ASP A 96 23.17 15.48 11.28
N GLY A 97 22.00 14.96 10.92
CA GLY A 97 20.70 15.41 11.39
C GLY A 97 20.16 16.67 10.69
N LYS A 98 20.88 17.22 9.70
CA LYS A 98 20.45 18.45 8.99
C LYS A 98 19.54 18.14 7.81
N LEU A 99 18.66 19.09 7.48
CA LEU A 99 17.74 18.96 6.34
C LEU A 99 18.42 19.38 5.03
N LEU A 100 18.56 18.45 4.10
CA LEU A 100 19.16 18.64 2.79
C LEU A 100 18.08 18.68 1.70
N ARG A 101 18.17 19.60 0.73
CA ARG A 101 17.32 19.54 -0.45
C ARG A 101 17.67 18.32 -1.28
N ARG A 102 16.66 17.52 -1.63
CA ARG A 102 16.86 16.41 -2.55
C ARG A 102 17.31 16.99 -3.90
N PRO A 103 18.50 16.61 -4.43
CA PRO A 103 18.87 17.02 -5.77
C PRO A 103 17.80 16.53 -6.75
N VAL A 104 17.40 17.40 -7.68
CA VAL A 104 16.43 17.05 -8.73
C VAL A 104 17.03 15.86 -9.48
N ALA A 105 16.47 14.67 -9.26
CA ALA A 105 16.86 13.50 -10.00
C ALA A 105 16.46 13.74 -11.46
N THR A 106 17.45 13.92 -12.33
CA THR A 106 17.30 13.82 -13.79
C THR A 106 17.12 12.36 -14.24
N GLY A 107 16.65 11.49 -13.34
CA GLY A 107 16.22 10.14 -13.67
C GLY A 107 14.74 10.16 -14.00
N LYS A 108 14.39 9.78 -15.23
CA LYS A 108 13.02 9.42 -15.62
C LYS A 108 12.39 8.56 -14.52
N ALA A 109 11.52 9.14 -13.71
CA ALA A 109 10.68 8.37 -12.81
C ALA A 109 9.78 7.50 -13.68
N PRO A 110 9.75 6.17 -13.49
CA PRO A 110 8.80 5.34 -14.22
C PRO A 110 7.38 5.81 -13.86
N PRO A 111 6.45 5.80 -14.82
CA PRO A 111 5.10 6.30 -14.61
C PRO A 111 4.45 5.59 -13.44
N VAL A 112 3.87 6.39 -12.56
CA VAL A 112 2.94 5.96 -11.51
C VAL A 112 1.83 5.16 -12.19
N GLY A 113 1.66 3.90 -11.78
CA GLY A 113 0.49 3.11 -12.16
C GLY A 113 0.81 1.80 -12.88
N VAL A 114 1.43 0.85 -12.19
CA VAL A 114 1.01 -0.56 -12.02
C VAL A 114 1.85 -1.07 -10.86
N SER A 115 1.24 -1.62 -9.82
CA SER A 115 1.98 -2.19 -8.69
C SER A 115 2.96 -3.25 -9.19
N LYS A 116 4.27 -2.95 -9.16
CA LYS A 116 5.35 -3.92 -9.41
C LYS A 116 5.52 -4.93 -8.27
N ALA A 117 4.48 -5.17 -7.47
CA ALA A 117 4.45 -6.20 -6.43
C ALA A 117 3.93 -7.56 -6.95
N CYS A 118 4.42 -8.66 -6.41
CA CYS A 118 3.86 -10.00 -6.59
C CYS A 118 2.49 -10.09 -5.92
N SER A 119 1.50 -10.67 -6.59
CA SER A 119 0.13 -10.79 -6.07
C SER A 119 -0.01 -11.78 -4.91
N SER A 120 0.94 -12.71 -4.74
CA SER A 120 0.95 -13.69 -3.66
C SER A 120 1.72 -13.21 -2.42
N CYS A 121 2.93 -12.68 -2.59
CA CYS A 121 3.80 -12.31 -1.46
C CYS A 121 3.95 -10.79 -1.25
N VAL A 122 3.36 -9.96 -2.11
CA VAL A 122 3.39 -8.48 -2.07
C VAL A 122 4.80 -7.87 -2.19
N ARG A 123 5.84 -8.69 -2.31
CA ARG A 123 7.22 -8.24 -2.56
C ARG A 123 7.35 -7.72 -3.99
N THR A 124 8.12 -6.65 -4.16
CA THR A 124 8.57 -6.20 -5.48
C THR A 124 9.55 -7.21 -6.06
N ALA A 125 9.35 -7.60 -7.31
CA ALA A 125 10.25 -8.50 -8.03
C ALA A 125 10.39 -8.01 -9.47
N ASP A 126 11.61 -8.06 -9.99
CA ASP A 126 11.93 -7.58 -11.34
C ASP A 126 11.45 -8.54 -12.43
N VAL A 127 11.47 -9.85 -12.14
CA VAL A 127 10.95 -10.90 -13.02
C VAL A 127 9.62 -11.41 -12.48
N LYS A 128 8.60 -11.39 -13.33
CA LYS A 128 7.26 -11.86 -13.00
C LYS A 128 6.61 -12.55 -14.18
N GLU A 129 5.78 -13.52 -13.85
CA GLU A 129 4.95 -14.25 -14.80
C GLU A 129 3.47 -14.09 -14.41
N ALA A 130 2.57 -14.16 -15.38
CA ALA A 130 1.14 -14.11 -15.14
C ALA A 130 0.62 -15.53 -14.87
N CYS A 131 -0.18 -15.70 -13.81
CA CYS A 131 -0.88 -16.94 -13.57
C CYS A 131 -1.94 -17.18 -14.66
N THR A 132 -1.95 -18.35 -15.29
CA THR A 132 -2.90 -18.68 -16.38
C THR A 132 -4.36 -18.78 -15.95
N GLN A 133 -4.62 -18.93 -14.65
CA GLN A 133 -5.97 -19.11 -14.10
C GLN A 133 -6.61 -17.79 -13.61
N CYS A 134 -5.81 -16.87 -13.07
CA CYS A 134 -6.32 -15.62 -12.50
C CYS A 134 -5.67 -14.35 -13.07
N GLU A 135 -4.77 -14.52 -14.03
CA GLU A 135 -4.05 -13.46 -14.77
C GLU A 135 -3.20 -12.52 -13.90
N ARG A 136 -3.09 -12.80 -12.60
CA ARG A 136 -2.31 -12.01 -11.65
C ARG A 136 -0.83 -12.31 -11.79
N PHE A 137 -0.01 -11.25 -11.75
CA PHE A 137 1.45 -11.37 -11.78
C PHE A 137 2.01 -11.91 -10.45
N VAL A 138 2.89 -12.91 -10.54
CA VAL A 138 3.60 -13.51 -9.42
C VAL A 138 5.10 -13.52 -9.65
N CYS A 139 5.89 -13.45 -8.57
CA CYS A 139 7.35 -13.62 -8.67
C CYS A 139 7.69 -15.10 -8.85
N GLN A 140 8.93 -15.38 -9.25
CA GLN A 140 9.44 -16.74 -9.47
C GLN A 140 9.29 -17.67 -8.25
N SER A 141 9.36 -17.12 -7.03
CA SER A 141 9.16 -17.91 -5.79
C SER A 141 7.68 -18.23 -5.50
N CYS A 142 6.76 -17.56 -6.20
CA CYS A 142 5.32 -17.71 -6.01
C CYS A 142 4.62 -18.31 -7.24
N SER A 143 5.33 -18.43 -8.37
CA SER A 143 4.89 -19.24 -9.50
C SER A 143 5.18 -20.71 -9.24
N ARG A 144 4.29 -21.56 -9.75
CA ARG A 144 4.41 -23.01 -9.79
C ARG A 144 4.00 -23.50 -11.16
N LEU A 145 4.54 -24.63 -11.60
CA LEU A 145 4.14 -25.28 -12.84
C LEU A 145 3.20 -26.44 -12.53
N CYS A 146 2.07 -26.49 -13.23
CA CYS A 146 1.18 -27.65 -13.17
C CYS A 146 1.87 -28.88 -13.77
N GLY A 147 1.96 -29.99 -13.05
CA GLY A 147 2.54 -31.24 -13.53
C GLY A 147 1.80 -31.87 -14.71
N CYS A 148 0.52 -31.54 -14.92
CA CYS A 148 -0.27 -32.07 -16.04
C CYS A 148 -0.19 -31.22 -17.31
N CYS A 149 -0.34 -29.90 -17.20
CA CYS A 149 -0.46 -29.00 -18.35
C CYS A 149 0.67 -27.98 -18.48
N ASN A 150 1.68 -28.04 -17.60
CA ASN A 150 2.83 -27.12 -17.53
C ASN A 150 2.46 -25.63 -17.45
N ALA A 151 1.20 -25.32 -17.15
CA ALA A 151 0.74 -23.95 -17.03
C ALA A 151 1.30 -23.30 -15.76
N VAL A 152 1.72 -22.03 -15.87
CA VAL A 152 2.16 -21.22 -14.73
C VAL A 152 0.96 -20.87 -13.85
N THR A 153 1.02 -21.27 -12.59
CA THR A 153 -0.03 -21.05 -11.60
C THR A 153 0.52 -20.36 -10.36
N CYS A 154 -0.30 -19.54 -9.70
CA CYS A 154 0.05 -19.01 -8.39
C CYS A 154 -0.28 -20.03 -7.30
N SER A 155 0.23 -19.80 -6.09
CA SER A 155 -0.06 -20.62 -4.91
C SER A 155 -1.54 -20.72 -4.54
N LEU A 156 -2.40 -19.82 -5.03
CA LEU A 156 -3.85 -19.84 -4.78
C LEU A 156 -4.64 -20.57 -5.89
N CYS A 157 -4.04 -20.75 -7.07
CA CYS A 157 -4.65 -21.40 -8.23
C CYS A 157 -4.06 -22.79 -8.48
N SER A 158 -3.33 -23.32 -7.50
CA SER A 158 -2.75 -24.65 -7.54
C SER A 158 -2.92 -25.37 -6.21
N THR A 159 -3.06 -26.69 -6.29
CA THR A 159 -3.04 -27.61 -5.17
C THR A 159 -1.79 -28.49 -5.26
N ILE A 160 -1.36 -29.04 -4.12
CA ILE A 160 -0.31 -30.06 -4.08
C ILE A 160 -1.03 -31.39 -3.89
N ASP A 161 -0.90 -32.27 -4.87
CA ASP A 161 -1.30 -33.66 -4.74
C ASP A 161 -0.16 -34.46 -4.08
N TYR A 162 -0.52 -35.27 -3.10
CA TYR A 162 0.38 -36.08 -2.29
C TYR A 162 0.15 -37.58 -2.58
N GLY A 163 -0.03 -37.92 -3.85
CA GLY A 163 -0.23 -39.30 -4.29
C GLY A 163 1.02 -40.18 -4.16
N ASP A 164 0.89 -41.45 -4.60
CA ASP A 164 1.90 -42.51 -4.44
C ASP A 164 3.25 -42.22 -5.15
N VAL A 165 3.27 -41.26 -6.08
CA VAL A 165 4.47 -40.88 -6.87
C VAL A 165 5.20 -39.65 -6.28
N GLY A 166 4.71 -39.11 -5.15
CA GLY A 166 5.29 -37.95 -4.46
C GLY A 166 4.51 -36.64 -4.65
N GLU A 167 5.08 -35.52 -4.20
CA GLU A 167 4.44 -34.20 -4.24
C GLU A 167 4.37 -33.66 -5.68
N GLN A 168 3.16 -33.53 -6.22
CA GLN A 168 2.93 -32.92 -7.53
C GLN A 168 2.05 -31.68 -7.44
N VAL A 169 2.43 -30.60 -8.13
CA VAL A 169 1.60 -29.39 -8.19
C VAL A 169 0.61 -29.51 -9.34
N LEU A 170 -0.65 -29.22 -9.08
CA LEU A 170 -1.71 -29.24 -10.09
C LEU A 170 -2.45 -27.91 -10.11
N CYS A 171 -2.81 -27.43 -11.28
CA CYS A 171 -3.74 -26.31 -11.38
C CYS A 171 -5.15 -26.77 -11.00
N ASN A 172 -5.98 -25.84 -10.52
CA ASN A 172 -7.36 -26.16 -10.13
C ASN A 172 -8.20 -26.78 -11.26
N GLY A 173 -7.83 -26.58 -12.53
CA GLY A 173 -8.46 -27.25 -13.67
C GLY A 173 -8.03 -28.72 -13.79
N CYS A 174 -6.73 -29.00 -13.68
CA CYS A 174 -6.19 -30.36 -13.78
C CYS A 174 -6.48 -31.22 -12.55
N SER A 175 -6.61 -30.61 -11.37
CA SER A 175 -6.93 -31.33 -10.14
C SER A 175 -8.32 -31.98 -10.16
N ILE A 176 -9.25 -31.48 -10.98
CA ILE A 176 -10.61 -32.03 -11.09
C ILE A 176 -10.62 -33.37 -11.84
N PHE A 177 -9.61 -33.64 -12.67
CA PHE A 177 -9.52 -34.85 -13.49
C PHE A 177 -8.73 -36.00 -12.84
N GLN A 178 -8.33 -35.86 -11.57
CA GLN A 178 -7.60 -36.89 -10.80
C GLN A 178 -8.52 -37.68 -9.85
N VAL A 179 -9.79 -37.85 -10.20
CA VAL A 179 -10.72 -38.74 -9.46
C VAL A 179 -10.54 -40.17 -9.92
#